data_AF-A0AAD9GZK7-F1
#
_entry.id   AF-A0AAD9GZK7-F1
#
_cell.length_a   1.000
_cell.length_b   1.000
_cell.length_c   1.000
_cell.angle_alpha   90.00
_cell.angle_beta   90.00
_cell.angle_gamma   90.00
#
_symmetry.space_group_name_H-M   'P 1'
#
loop_
_entity.id
_entity.type
_entity.pdbx_description
1 polymer ?
#
loop_
_entity_poly.entity_id
_entity_poly.type
_entity_poly.pdbx_seq_one_letter_code
_entity_poly.pdbx_strand_id
1 'polypeptide(L)'
;MFVFTADKAGMKGVDKQHVQEVVHKMSKDSSFYQKSLRDNEKVEQRVAAMREKLACLTGGQQLRLQQEADVRVKQLEATRDLSRTIVVVDMDMFYAAVEMRDNPKLRDVPLAVGGLNMISTTNYAARQFGVRAAMPGFIGKELCPQLHFVPVNMEKYAGVAAQIRAVFAEYDPDFEAFSLDEACLDLTDYVAMNWQKYVSVAQGEVECTEGDDDQEWASSTEGRVEIAAAVVRELRKKIFDCTQLTASAGIAVNAMLAKVFLIFVS
;
A
#
# COMPACT_ATOMS: atom_id res chain seq x y z
N MET A 1 -17.44 -7.28 4.84
CA MET A 1 -17.15 -6.33 5.93
C MET A 1 -17.04 -7.01 7.30
N PHE A 2 -17.80 -8.07 7.58
CA PHE A 2 -17.75 -8.77 8.88
C PHE A 2 -16.68 -9.87 9.00
N VAL A 3 -16.15 -10.34 7.87
CA VAL A 3 -14.95 -11.18 7.87
C VAL A 3 -13.76 -10.27 8.10
N PHE A 4 -13.22 -10.32 9.32
CA PHE A 4 -11.99 -9.64 9.63
C PHE A 4 -10.82 -10.35 8.92
N THR A 5 -10.11 -9.60 8.10
CA THR A 5 -8.84 -10.02 7.52
C THR A 5 -7.71 -9.19 8.12
N ALA A 6 -6.60 -9.84 8.42
CA ALA A 6 -5.42 -9.22 9.03
C ALA A 6 -4.38 -8.83 7.97
N ASP A 7 -4.83 -8.54 6.75
CA ASP A 7 -3.95 -8.36 5.59
C ASP A 7 -3.33 -6.96 5.54
N LYS A 8 -3.69 -6.07 6.48
CA LYS A 8 -3.11 -4.73 6.59
C LYS A 8 -1.82 -4.77 7.41
N ALA A 9 -0.89 -3.87 7.05
CA ALA A 9 0.37 -3.73 7.75
C ALA A 9 0.20 -3.43 9.25
N GLY A 10 1.04 -4.05 10.06
CA GLY A 10 1.01 -3.95 11.52
C GLY A 10 -0.15 -4.70 12.18
N MET A 11 -0.74 -5.69 11.51
CA MET A 11 -1.78 -6.58 12.07
C MET A 11 -1.32 -8.04 12.15
N LYS A 12 -0.01 -8.30 11.97
CA LYS A 12 0.59 -9.63 12.16
C LYS A 12 0.45 -10.01 13.64
N GLY A 13 -0.14 -11.19 13.91
CA GLY A 13 -0.31 -11.71 15.27
C GLY A 13 -1.60 -11.30 15.98
N VAL A 14 -2.48 -10.52 15.34
CA VAL A 14 -3.80 -10.20 15.90
C VAL A 14 -4.63 -11.48 16.03
N ASP A 15 -5.28 -11.67 17.18
CA ASP A 15 -6.28 -12.72 17.39
C ASP A 15 -7.52 -12.45 16.52
N LYS A 16 -7.54 -13.07 15.35
CA LYS A 16 -8.62 -12.91 14.37
C LYS A 16 -9.96 -13.43 14.91
N GLN A 17 -9.93 -14.47 15.73
CA GLN A 17 -11.15 -15.08 16.26
C GLN A 17 -11.81 -14.13 17.24
N HIS A 18 -11.03 -13.61 18.20
CA HIS A 18 -11.53 -12.62 19.15
C HIS A 18 -12.13 -11.39 18.45
N VAL A 19 -11.44 -10.83 17.45
CA VAL A 19 -11.94 -9.67 16.71
C VAL A 19 -13.25 -9.99 16.00
N GLN A 20 -13.37 -11.17 15.38
CA GLN A 20 -14.60 -11.60 14.72
C GLN A 20 -15.76 -11.78 15.70
N GLU A 21 -15.50 -12.38 16.87
CA GLU A 21 -16.50 -12.56 17.93
C GLU A 21 -17.06 -11.23 18.42
N VAL A 22 -16.17 -10.25 18.69
CA VAL A 22 -16.57 -8.90 19.11
C VAL A 22 -17.38 -8.20 18.02
N VAL A 23 -16.87 -8.20 16.78
CA VAL A 23 -17.57 -7.59 15.63
C VAL A 23 -18.95 -8.21 15.44
N HIS A 24 -19.05 -9.54 15.51
CA HIS A 24 -20.32 -10.25 15.38
C HIS A 24 -21.29 -9.90 16.51
N LYS A 25 -20.84 -10.01 17.78
CA LYS A 25 -21.63 -9.66 18.97
C LYS A 25 -22.22 -8.25 18.86
N MET A 26 -21.41 -7.29 18.42
CA MET A 26 -21.80 -5.88 18.34
C MET A 26 -22.69 -5.54 17.13
N SER A 27 -22.72 -6.39 16.10
CA SER A 27 -23.35 -6.07 14.82
C SER A 27 -24.52 -6.96 14.45
N LYS A 28 -24.65 -8.17 15.02
CA LYS A 28 -25.59 -9.21 14.58
C LYS A 28 -27.06 -8.75 14.45
N ASP A 29 -27.49 -7.82 15.30
CA ASP A 29 -28.88 -7.36 15.34
C ASP A 29 -29.11 -6.07 14.53
N SER A 30 -28.07 -5.55 13.85
CA SER A 30 -28.15 -4.31 13.09
C SER A 30 -28.75 -4.50 11.69
N SER A 31 -29.42 -3.46 11.19
CA SER A 31 -29.90 -3.42 9.80
C SER A 31 -28.76 -3.53 8.78
N PHE A 32 -27.58 -3.02 9.13
CA PHE A 32 -26.36 -3.13 8.33
C PHE A 32 -25.88 -4.59 8.21
N TYR A 33 -25.91 -5.36 9.31
CA TYR A 33 -25.57 -6.79 9.28
C TYR A 33 -26.55 -7.58 8.42
N GLN A 34 -27.85 -7.37 8.59
CA GLN A 34 -28.88 -8.00 7.75
C GLN A 34 -28.69 -7.67 6.25
N LYS A 35 -28.33 -6.41 5.93
CA LYS A 35 -28.00 -6.02 4.55
C LYS A 35 -26.78 -6.80 4.04
N SER A 36 -25.73 -6.90 4.82
CA SER A 36 -24.53 -7.66 4.42
C SER A 36 -24.81 -9.15 4.23
N LEU A 37 -25.72 -9.75 4.99
CA LEU A 37 -26.14 -11.14 4.76
C LEU A 37 -26.82 -11.28 3.40
N ARG A 38 -27.75 -10.39 3.06
CA ARG A 38 -28.39 -10.37 1.73
C ARG A 38 -27.40 -10.13 0.60
N ASP A 39 -26.43 -9.25 0.81
CA ASP A 39 -25.40 -8.97 -0.21
C ASP A 39 -24.46 -10.18 -0.38
N ASN A 40 -24.12 -10.88 0.70
CA ASN A 40 -23.36 -12.13 0.64
C ASN A 40 -24.13 -13.23 -0.11
N GLU A 41 -25.43 -13.40 0.17
CA GLU A 41 -26.28 -14.38 -0.53
C GLU A 41 -26.31 -14.12 -2.05
N LYS A 42 -26.40 -12.85 -2.48
CA LYS A 42 -26.30 -12.50 -3.90
C LYS A 42 -24.94 -12.89 -4.51
N VAL A 43 -23.85 -12.75 -3.75
CA VAL A 43 -22.52 -13.18 -4.20
C VAL A 43 -22.48 -14.70 -4.34
N GLU A 44 -23.02 -15.43 -3.37
CA GLU A 44 -23.08 -16.90 -3.41
C GLU A 44 -23.91 -17.40 -4.59
N GLN A 45 -25.07 -16.79 -4.86
CA GLN A 45 -25.90 -17.09 -6.03
C GLN A 45 -25.13 -16.85 -7.34
N ARG A 46 -24.36 -15.76 -7.45
CA ARG A 46 -23.50 -15.50 -8.61
C ARG A 46 -22.41 -16.55 -8.76
N VAL A 47 -21.77 -16.96 -7.66
CA VAL A 47 -20.75 -18.03 -7.67
C VAL A 47 -21.36 -19.35 -8.11
N ALA A 48 -22.54 -19.72 -7.61
CA ALA A 48 -23.25 -20.92 -8.02
C ALA A 48 -23.58 -20.88 -9.53
N ALA A 49 -24.13 -19.78 -10.02
CA ALA A 49 -24.42 -19.61 -11.44
C ALA A 49 -23.15 -19.69 -12.33
N MET A 50 -22.02 -19.16 -11.86
CA MET A 50 -20.74 -19.30 -12.57
C MET A 50 -20.24 -20.74 -12.59
N ARG A 51 -20.39 -21.48 -11.49
CA ARG A 51 -20.04 -22.91 -11.40
C ARG A 51 -20.90 -23.78 -12.32
N GLU A 52 -22.20 -23.50 -12.40
CA GLU A 52 -23.10 -24.19 -13.34
C GLU A 52 -22.70 -23.91 -14.80
N LYS A 53 -22.44 -22.65 -15.15
CA LYS A 53 -21.93 -22.30 -16.49
C LYS A 53 -20.65 -23.06 -16.83
N LEU A 54 -19.71 -23.16 -15.89
CA LEU A 54 -18.47 -23.91 -16.05
C LEU A 54 -18.74 -25.41 -16.28
N ALA A 55 -19.68 -25.99 -15.53
CA ALA A 55 -20.06 -27.40 -15.65
C ALA A 55 -20.76 -27.73 -16.98
N CYS A 56 -21.45 -26.76 -17.59
CA CYS A 56 -22.10 -26.93 -18.89
C CYS A 56 -21.14 -26.81 -20.09
N LEU A 57 -19.87 -26.42 -19.89
CA LEU A 57 -18.92 -26.30 -20.98
C LEU A 57 -18.48 -27.68 -21.48
N THR A 58 -18.61 -27.89 -22.78
CA THR A 58 -18.09 -29.09 -23.46
C THR A 58 -16.57 -29.01 -23.62
N GLY A 59 -15.90 -30.16 -23.75
CA GLY A 59 -14.44 -30.20 -23.99
C GLY A 59 -14.00 -29.40 -25.22
N GLY A 60 -14.81 -29.38 -26.29
CA GLY A 60 -14.53 -28.57 -27.48
C GLY A 60 -14.64 -27.06 -27.23
N GLN A 61 -15.57 -26.62 -26.37
CA GLN A 61 -15.65 -25.21 -25.95
C GLN A 61 -14.50 -24.82 -25.03
N GLN A 62 -14.14 -25.69 -24.07
CA GLN A 62 -12.99 -25.46 -23.17
C GLN A 62 -11.69 -25.31 -23.96
N LEU A 63 -11.44 -26.20 -24.93
CA LEU A 63 -10.25 -26.13 -25.78
C LEU A 63 -10.19 -24.82 -26.57
N ARG A 64 -11.31 -24.36 -27.12
CA ARG A 64 -11.37 -23.08 -27.85
C ARG A 64 -11.07 -21.89 -26.94
N LEU A 65 -11.71 -21.83 -25.77
CA LEU A 65 -11.48 -20.76 -24.78
C LEU A 65 -10.03 -20.74 -24.30
N GLN A 66 -9.44 -21.92 -24.10
CA GLN A 66 -8.03 -22.04 -23.76
C GLN A 66 -7.13 -21.51 -24.88
N GLN A 67 -7.38 -21.87 -26.14
CA GLN A 67 -6.63 -21.35 -27.28
C GLN A 67 -6.75 -19.83 -27.41
N GLU A 68 -7.94 -19.27 -27.21
CA GLU A 68 -8.17 -17.81 -27.19
C GLU A 68 -7.36 -17.14 -26.07
N ALA A 69 -7.36 -17.73 -24.86
CA ALA A 69 -6.56 -17.25 -23.74
C ALA A 69 -5.05 -17.33 -24.03
N ASP A 70 -4.57 -18.43 -24.60
CA ASP A 70 -3.16 -18.62 -24.95
C ASP A 70 -2.69 -17.61 -26.01
N VAL A 71 -3.52 -17.30 -27.00
CA VAL A 71 -3.25 -16.24 -27.98
C VAL A 71 -3.13 -14.89 -27.27
N ARG A 72 -4.04 -14.60 -26.31
CA ARG A 72 -3.99 -13.36 -25.55
C ARG A 72 -2.75 -13.26 -24.68
N VAL A 73 -2.35 -14.35 -24.00
CA VAL A 73 -1.12 -14.41 -23.21
C VAL A 73 0.09 -14.12 -24.10
N LYS A 74 0.20 -14.76 -25.27
CA LYS A 74 1.29 -14.50 -26.22
C LYS A 74 1.38 -13.03 -26.65
N GLN A 75 0.24 -12.38 -26.91
CA GLN A 75 0.21 -10.96 -27.25
C GLN A 75 0.70 -10.08 -26.09
N LEU A 76 0.30 -10.39 -24.85
CA LEU A 76 0.73 -9.65 -23.67
C LEU A 76 2.21 -9.86 -23.36
N GLU A 77 2.72 -11.09 -23.51
CA GLU A 77 4.16 -11.39 -23.37
C GLU A 77 5.00 -10.64 -24.41
N ALA A 78 4.54 -10.59 -25.67
CA ALA A 78 5.25 -9.90 -26.75
C ALA A 78 5.32 -8.37 -26.57
N THR A 79 4.44 -7.80 -25.74
CA THR A 79 4.39 -6.35 -25.46
C THR A 79 4.84 -6.00 -24.05
N ARG A 80 5.41 -6.96 -23.31
CA ARG A 80 5.90 -6.75 -21.95
C ARG A 80 7.11 -5.80 -21.97
N ASP A 81 6.99 -4.71 -21.22
CA ASP A 81 8.07 -3.75 -20.99
C ASP A 81 8.69 -3.95 -19.60
N LEU A 82 10.01 -4.15 -19.57
CA LEU A 82 10.82 -4.30 -18.35
C LEU A 82 11.85 -3.17 -18.20
N SER A 83 11.80 -2.15 -19.05
CA SER A 83 12.76 -1.05 -19.07
C SER A 83 12.50 0.02 -18.00
N ARG A 84 11.29 0.00 -17.43
CA ARG A 84 10.75 1.06 -16.57
C ARG A 84 11.16 0.87 -15.12
N THR A 85 11.35 1.98 -14.41
CA THR A 85 11.55 2.02 -12.96
C THR A 85 10.37 2.75 -12.32
N ILE A 86 9.32 2.00 -12.01
CA ILE A 86 8.10 2.52 -11.40
C ILE A 86 8.18 2.37 -9.89
N VAL A 87 7.87 3.45 -9.18
CA VAL A 87 7.87 3.49 -7.72
C VAL A 87 6.49 3.90 -7.23
N VAL A 88 5.91 3.10 -6.35
CA VAL A 88 4.71 3.49 -5.60
C VAL A 88 5.12 3.83 -4.19
N VAL A 89 4.75 5.02 -3.73
CA VAL A 89 5.02 5.53 -2.37
C VAL A 89 3.69 5.61 -1.61
N ASP A 90 3.68 5.14 -0.36
CA ASP A 90 2.51 5.10 0.53
C ASP A 90 2.93 5.54 1.94
N MET A 91 2.34 6.62 2.46
CA MET A 91 2.72 7.17 3.77
C MET A 91 2.26 6.27 4.92
N ASP A 92 3.15 6.04 5.90
CA ASP A 92 2.83 5.15 7.01
C ASP A 92 1.79 5.77 7.93
N MET A 93 0.63 5.12 8.06
CA MET A 93 -0.46 5.54 8.97
C MET A 93 -0.80 7.04 8.88
N PHE A 94 -0.82 7.59 7.66
CA PHE A 94 -0.73 9.02 7.37
C PHE A 94 -1.42 9.97 8.36
N TYR A 95 -2.75 9.95 8.47
CA TYR A 95 -3.44 10.91 9.35
C TYR A 95 -3.04 10.72 10.82
N ALA A 96 -2.89 9.47 11.29
CA ALA A 96 -2.46 9.21 12.65
C ALA A 96 -1.01 9.67 12.89
N ALA A 97 -0.12 9.50 11.91
CA ALA A 97 1.26 9.98 11.99
C ALA A 97 1.32 11.51 12.09
N VAL A 98 0.48 12.23 11.32
CA VAL A 98 0.38 13.70 11.43
C VAL A 98 -0.07 14.11 12.83
N GLU A 99 -1.11 13.47 13.40
CA GLU A 99 -1.56 13.78 14.76
C GLU A 99 -0.49 13.45 15.83
N MET A 100 0.22 12.33 15.68
CA MET A 100 1.31 11.91 16.58
C MET A 100 2.54 12.82 16.51
N ARG A 101 2.79 13.43 15.34
CA ARG A 101 3.85 14.43 15.16
C ARG A 101 3.50 15.70 15.92
N ASP A 102 2.29 16.22 15.70
CA ASP A 102 1.85 17.51 16.26
C ASP A 102 1.57 17.44 17.76
N ASN A 103 1.16 16.26 18.26
CA ASN A 103 0.97 16.00 19.69
C ASN A 103 1.74 14.74 20.12
N PRO A 104 2.98 14.89 20.64
CA PRO A 104 3.82 13.76 21.04
C PRO A 104 3.19 12.83 22.09
N LYS A 105 2.22 13.30 22.90
CA LYS A 105 1.50 12.45 23.88
C LYS A 105 0.69 11.34 23.23
N LEU A 106 0.42 11.43 21.92
CA LEU A 106 -0.33 10.43 21.16
C LEU A 106 0.53 9.28 20.64
N ARG A 107 1.86 9.35 20.77
CA ARG A 107 2.78 8.36 20.19
C ARG A 107 2.70 6.99 20.87
N ASP A 108 2.51 7.01 22.19
CA ASP A 108 2.57 5.80 23.04
C ASP A 108 1.19 5.24 23.39
N VAL A 109 0.13 5.70 22.72
CA VAL A 109 -1.25 5.24 22.95
C VAL A 109 -1.87 4.66 21.68
N PRO A 110 -2.76 3.66 21.79
CA PRO A 110 -3.60 3.24 20.66
C PRO A 110 -4.45 4.41 20.16
N LEU A 111 -4.22 4.83 18.92
CA LEU A 111 -4.83 6.02 18.32
C LEU A 111 -5.69 5.65 17.12
N ALA A 112 -6.88 6.26 17.04
CA ALA A 112 -7.74 6.29 15.88
C ALA A 112 -8.07 7.72 15.46
N VAL A 113 -7.90 8.03 14.19
CA VAL A 113 -8.43 9.27 13.59
C VAL A 113 -9.82 8.98 13.04
N GLY A 114 -10.80 9.80 13.42
CA GLY A 114 -12.21 9.59 13.10
C GLY A 114 -13.11 9.82 14.31
N GLY A 115 -14.16 9.03 14.41
CA GLY A 115 -15.06 9.08 15.57
C GLY A 115 -15.77 7.75 15.81
N LEU A 116 -16.71 7.76 16.75
CA LEU A 116 -17.46 6.56 17.13
C LEU A 116 -18.24 5.92 15.96
N ASN A 117 -18.63 6.72 14.97
CA ASN A 117 -19.35 6.22 13.80
C ASN A 117 -18.44 5.51 12.79
N MET A 118 -17.25 6.04 12.55
CA MET A 118 -16.31 5.50 11.57
C MET A 118 -14.87 5.94 11.85
N ILE A 119 -13.96 4.99 11.76
CA ILE A 119 -12.51 5.22 11.84
C ILE A 119 -11.94 5.41 10.43
N SER A 120 -11.24 6.53 10.22
CA SER A 120 -10.52 6.83 8.97
C SER A 120 -9.18 6.09 8.92
N THR A 121 -8.39 6.17 9.99
CA THR A 121 -7.12 5.42 10.10
C THR A 121 -6.74 5.19 11.55
N THR A 122 -5.79 4.29 11.77
CA THR A 122 -5.23 3.97 13.09
C THR A 122 -3.71 3.91 13.04
N ASN A 123 -3.07 4.21 14.17
CA ASN A 123 -1.65 3.95 14.35
C ASN A 123 -1.37 2.45 14.53
N TYR A 124 -0.11 2.06 14.42
CA TYR A 124 0.28 0.65 14.55
C TYR A 124 -0.05 0.05 15.91
N ALA A 125 0.00 0.84 17.00
CA ALA A 125 -0.37 0.37 18.34
C ALA A 125 -1.84 -0.07 18.40
N ALA A 126 -2.77 0.70 17.84
CA ALA A 126 -4.18 0.31 17.77
C ALA A 126 -4.44 -0.88 16.84
N ARG A 127 -3.64 -1.04 15.77
CA ARG A 127 -3.74 -2.19 14.85
C ARG A 127 -3.44 -3.53 15.52
N GLN A 128 -2.60 -3.55 16.55
CA GLN A 128 -2.34 -4.77 17.35
C GLN A 128 -3.58 -5.30 18.08
N PHE A 129 -4.56 -4.45 18.36
CA PHE A 129 -5.86 -4.85 18.94
C PHE A 129 -6.90 -5.22 17.89
N GLY A 130 -6.52 -5.25 16.59
CA GLY A 130 -7.45 -5.48 15.49
C GLY A 130 -8.23 -4.23 15.04
N VAL A 131 -7.95 -3.06 15.61
CA VAL A 131 -8.62 -1.81 15.21
C VAL A 131 -8.04 -1.31 13.89
N ARG A 132 -8.91 -1.11 12.88
CA ARG A 132 -8.52 -0.73 11.52
C ARG A 132 -9.42 0.34 10.92
N ALA A 133 -8.91 1.01 9.88
CA ALA A 133 -9.72 1.88 9.03
C ALA A 133 -10.97 1.18 8.49
N ALA A 134 -12.03 1.96 8.28
CA ALA A 134 -13.38 1.52 7.89
C ALA A 134 -14.12 0.64 8.91
N MET A 135 -13.63 0.59 10.16
CA MET A 135 -14.34 0.01 11.30
C MET A 135 -15.14 1.10 12.02
N PRO A 136 -16.38 0.83 12.46
CA PRO A 136 -17.08 1.73 13.38
C PRO A 136 -16.29 1.93 14.67
N GLY A 137 -16.14 3.19 15.10
CA GLY A 137 -15.34 3.51 16.29
C GLY A 137 -15.85 2.88 17.58
N PHE A 138 -17.17 2.69 17.74
CA PHE A 138 -17.71 1.99 18.91
C PHE A 138 -17.26 0.52 18.99
N ILE A 139 -17.08 -0.16 17.85
CA ILE A 139 -16.51 -1.52 17.82
C ILE A 139 -15.02 -1.46 18.15
N GLY A 140 -14.30 -0.49 17.58
CA GLY A 140 -12.89 -0.26 17.90
C GLY A 140 -12.65 -0.03 19.39
N LYS A 141 -13.57 0.66 20.08
CA LYS A 141 -13.52 0.91 21.52
C LYS A 141 -13.80 -0.35 22.36
N GLU A 142 -14.65 -1.25 21.89
CA GLU A 142 -14.87 -2.56 22.52
C GLU A 142 -13.62 -3.45 22.39
N LEU A 143 -12.94 -3.42 21.23
CA LEU A 143 -11.67 -4.14 21.01
C LEU A 143 -10.50 -3.56 21.81
N CYS A 144 -10.50 -2.24 22.01
CA CYS A 144 -9.44 -1.52 22.70
C CYS A 144 -10.05 -0.43 23.60
N PRO A 145 -10.36 -0.74 24.88
CA PRO A 145 -10.98 0.22 25.80
C PRO A 145 -10.17 1.51 25.99
N GLN A 146 -8.84 1.42 25.88
CA GLN A 146 -7.91 2.55 25.94
C GLN A 146 -7.74 3.32 24.61
N LEU A 147 -8.49 2.97 23.55
CA LEU A 147 -8.40 3.63 22.24
C LEU A 147 -8.69 5.13 22.35
N HIS A 148 -7.74 5.95 21.91
CA HIS A 148 -7.85 7.39 21.86
C HIS A 148 -8.38 7.83 20.48
N PHE A 149 -9.36 8.74 20.46
CA PHE A 149 -9.92 9.27 19.22
C PHE A 149 -9.47 10.70 18.98
N VAL A 150 -9.04 10.99 17.75
CA VAL A 150 -8.78 12.35 17.28
C VAL A 150 -9.69 12.66 16.07
N PRO A 151 -10.39 13.81 16.06
CA PRO A 151 -11.21 14.21 14.91
C PRO A 151 -10.40 14.34 13.61
N VAL A 152 -11.06 14.14 12.47
CA VAL A 152 -10.44 14.33 11.15
C VAL A 152 -10.16 15.82 10.92
N ASN A 153 -8.93 16.16 10.51
CA ASN A 153 -8.58 17.50 10.05
C ASN A 153 -8.05 17.45 8.60
N MET A 154 -8.97 17.52 7.63
CA MET A 154 -8.64 17.37 6.22
C MET A 154 -7.76 18.49 5.66
N GLU A 155 -7.94 19.72 6.15
CA GLU A 155 -7.11 20.88 5.73
C GLU A 155 -5.64 20.63 6.09
N LYS A 156 -5.39 20.17 7.32
CA LYS A 156 -4.05 19.81 7.77
C LYS A 156 -3.44 18.69 6.92
N TYR A 157 -4.20 17.62 6.67
CA TYR A 157 -3.70 16.48 5.90
C TYR A 157 -3.41 16.87 4.44
N ALA A 158 -4.25 17.70 3.83
CA ALA A 158 -4.02 18.24 2.49
C ALA A 158 -2.76 19.12 2.44
N GLY A 159 -2.53 19.96 3.46
CA GLY A 159 -1.33 20.79 3.55
C GLY A 159 -0.05 19.96 3.66
N VAL A 160 -0.05 18.88 4.44
CA VAL A 160 1.09 17.95 4.53
C VAL A 160 1.26 17.17 3.22
N ALA A 161 0.17 16.71 2.60
CA ALA A 161 0.22 16.04 1.30
C ALA A 161 0.83 16.93 0.21
N ALA A 162 0.54 18.24 0.23
CA ALA A 162 1.16 19.18 -0.70
C ALA A 162 2.69 19.28 -0.52
N GLN A 163 3.19 19.23 0.72
CA GLN A 163 4.63 19.22 1.00
C GLN A 163 5.29 17.94 0.45
N ILE A 164 4.65 16.79 0.64
CA ILE A 164 5.14 15.49 0.14
C ILE A 164 5.15 15.48 -1.40
N ARG A 165 4.09 15.98 -2.02
CA ARG A 165 3.97 16.09 -3.48
C ARG A 165 5.00 17.02 -4.09
N ALA A 166 5.40 18.08 -3.38
CA ALA A 166 6.50 18.94 -3.81
C ALA A 166 7.82 18.15 -3.88
N VAL A 167 8.07 17.24 -2.92
CA VAL A 167 9.22 16.32 -2.98
C VAL A 167 9.09 15.39 -4.18
N PHE A 168 7.92 14.78 -4.43
CA PHE A 168 7.71 13.89 -5.58
C PHE A 168 8.02 14.57 -6.91
N ALA A 169 7.59 15.83 -7.08
CA ALA A 169 7.82 16.61 -8.29
C ALA A 169 9.31 16.88 -8.61
N GLU A 170 10.22 16.73 -7.63
CA GLU A 170 11.67 16.81 -7.87
C GLU A 170 12.22 15.56 -8.59
N TYR A 171 11.52 14.42 -8.48
CA TYR A 171 11.93 13.13 -9.04
C TYR A 171 11.16 12.76 -10.30
N ASP A 172 9.86 13.05 -10.30
CA ASP A 172 8.96 12.86 -11.43
C ASP A 172 7.94 14.00 -11.44
N PRO A 173 7.99 14.95 -12.40
CA PRO A 173 7.06 16.06 -12.47
C PRO A 173 5.64 15.63 -12.91
N ASP A 174 5.50 14.47 -13.57
CA ASP A 174 4.25 13.95 -14.12
C ASP A 174 3.64 12.82 -13.27
N PHE A 175 4.08 12.70 -12.02
CA PHE A 175 3.64 11.66 -11.09
C PHE A 175 2.11 11.60 -10.93
N GLU A 176 1.58 10.40 -10.70
CA GLU A 176 0.16 10.18 -10.49
C GLU A 176 -0.16 10.00 -8.99
N ALA A 177 -0.92 10.94 -8.40
CA ALA A 177 -1.40 10.80 -7.04
C ALA A 177 -2.76 10.07 -6.99
N PHE A 178 -2.84 8.95 -6.26
CA PHE A 178 -4.08 8.20 -6.06
C PHE A 178 -4.90 8.72 -4.88
N SER A 179 -4.23 9.23 -3.84
CA SER A 179 -4.82 9.77 -2.62
C SER A 179 -3.97 10.91 -2.05
N LEU A 180 -4.22 11.32 -0.80
CA LEU A 180 -3.37 12.29 -0.11
C LEU A 180 -2.00 11.71 0.29
N ASP A 181 -1.94 10.40 0.53
CA ASP A 181 -0.79 9.66 1.05
C ASP A 181 -0.13 8.71 0.04
N GLU A 182 -0.70 8.58 -1.15
CA GLU A 182 -0.24 7.59 -2.13
C GLU A 182 -0.02 8.20 -3.52
N ALA A 183 1.13 7.88 -4.12
CA ALA A 183 1.48 8.27 -5.47
C ALA A 183 2.30 7.20 -6.20
N CYS A 184 2.19 7.19 -7.53
CA CYS A 184 3.03 6.45 -8.46
C CYS A 184 3.95 7.42 -9.19
N LEU A 185 5.25 7.12 -9.18
CA LEU A 185 6.29 7.89 -9.85
C LEU A 185 6.97 6.99 -10.89
N ASP A 186 7.27 7.55 -12.05
CA ASP A 186 8.15 6.95 -13.04
C ASP A 186 9.56 7.54 -12.92
N LEU A 187 10.44 6.80 -12.24
CA LEU A 187 11.83 7.23 -12.02
C LEU A 187 12.78 6.78 -13.12
N THR A 188 12.27 6.27 -14.25
CA THR A 188 13.10 5.72 -15.33
C THR A 188 14.14 6.73 -15.81
N ASP A 189 13.69 7.93 -16.18
CA ASP A 189 14.59 8.97 -16.69
C ASP A 189 15.44 9.58 -15.58
N TYR A 190 14.87 9.77 -14.39
CA TYR A 190 15.61 10.29 -13.23
C TYR A 190 16.80 9.40 -12.87
N VAL A 191 16.58 8.08 -12.80
CA VAL A 191 17.64 7.10 -12.54
C VAL A 191 18.69 7.14 -13.64
N ALA A 192 18.28 7.14 -14.91
CA ALA A 192 19.20 7.16 -16.05
C ALA A 192 20.06 8.43 -16.12
N MET A 193 19.53 9.58 -15.69
CA MET A 193 20.25 10.86 -15.73
C MET A 193 21.14 11.09 -14.50
N ASN A 194 20.83 10.48 -13.36
CA ASN A 194 21.48 10.78 -12.09
C ASN A 194 22.26 9.60 -11.49
N TRP A 195 22.40 8.47 -12.20
CA TRP A 195 22.97 7.24 -11.65
C TRP A 195 24.34 7.45 -10.98
N GLN A 196 25.22 8.29 -11.54
CA GLN A 196 26.56 8.56 -10.99
C GLN A 196 26.53 9.09 -9.55
N LYS A 197 25.48 9.85 -9.18
CA LYS A 197 25.29 10.35 -7.82
C LYS A 197 25.06 9.22 -6.82
N TYR A 198 24.53 8.09 -7.28
CA TYR A 198 24.04 7.01 -6.45
C TYR A 198 24.90 5.75 -6.46
N VAL A 199 25.86 5.62 -7.39
CA VAL A 199 26.73 4.42 -7.54
C VAL A 199 27.39 4.04 -6.23
N SER A 200 28.07 4.97 -5.57
CA SER A 200 28.79 4.71 -4.31
C SER A 200 27.85 4.29 -3.17
N VAL A 201 26.62 4.80 -3.16
CA VAL A 201 25.60 4.45 -2.16
C VAL A 201 24.90 3.13 -2.49
N ALA A 202 24.88 2.75 -3.76
CA ALA A 202 24.24 1.55 -4.29
C ALA A 202 25.16 0.33 -4.20
N GLN A 203 26.47 0.49 -4.42
CA GLN A 203 27.46 -0.58 -4.29
C GLN A 203 27.84 -0.89 -2.82
N GLY A 204 27.41 -0.07 -1.85
CA GLY A 204 27.85 -0.15 -0.46
C GLY A 204 29.25 0.46 -0.26
N GLU A 205 29.74 0.54 0.98
CA GLU A 205 31.11 1.00 1.32
C GLU A 205 32.20 0.00 0.86
N VAL A 206 32.16 -0.44 -0.40
CA VAL A 206 33.20 -1.26 -1.02
C VAL A 206 34.23 -0.31 -1.64
N GLU A 207 35.51 -0.50 -1.29
CA GLU A 207 36.64 0.28 -1.80
C GLU A 207 36.59 0.36 -3.34
N CYS A 208 36.53 1.60 -3.84
CA CYS A 208 36.46 1.90 -5.26
C CYS A 208 37.69 1.34 -5.99
N THR A 209 37.48 0.41 -6.91
CA THR A 209 38.40 0.22 -8.04
C THR A 209 37.95 1.15 -9.16
N GLU A 210 38.62 2.28 -9.32
CA GLU A 210 38.37 3.21 -10.42
C GLU A 210 38.61 2.53 -11.78
N GLY A 211 37.60 2.52 -12.66
CA GLY A 211 37.77 2.32 -14.10
C GLY A 211 36.64 1.51 -14.75
N ASP A 212 36.00 2.08 -15.79
CA ASP A 212 35.07 1.53 -16.83
C ASP A 212 33.96 0.51 -16.45
N ASP A 213 34.01 -0.16 -15.31
CA ASP A 213 33.08 -1.20 -14.83
C ASP A 213 31.75 -0.60 -14.33
N ASP A 214 31.78 0.62 -13.78
CA ASP A 214 30.60 1.23 -13.14
C ASP A 214 29.47 1.54 -14.12
N GLN A 215 29.80 1.96 -15.35
CA GLN A 215 28.80 2.27 -16.37
C GLN A 215 28.12 0.99 -16.88
N GLU A 216 28.89 -0.09 -17.05
CA GLU A 216 28.37 -1.40 -17.46
C GLU A 216 27.48 -1.98 -16.35
N TRP A 217 27.95 -1.94 -15.10
CA TRP A 217 27.16 -2.35 -13.93
C TRP A 217 25.89 -1.52 -13.77
N ALA A 218 25.97 -0.19 -13.83
CA ALA A 218 24.80 0.69 -13.69
C ALA A 218 23.75 0.47 -14.79
N SER A 219 24.17 0.02 -15.97
CA SER A 219 23.27 -0.34 -17.08
C SER A 219 22.65 -1.73 -16.94
N SER A 220 23.24 -2.59 -16.10
CA SER A 220 22.72 -3.92 -15.81
C SER A 220 21.37 -3.86 -15.07
N THR A 221 20.63 -4.97 -15.06
CA THR A 221 19.38 -5.05 -14.29
C THR A 221 19.63 -4.89 -12.80
N GLU A 222 20.71 -5.46 -12.27
CA GLU A 222 21.05 -5.38 -10.84
C GLU A 222 21.43 -3.95 -10.45
N GLY A 223 22.34 -3.31 -11.20
CA GLY A 223 22.74 -1.94 -10.92
C GLY A 223 21.58 -0.96 -10.97
N ARG A 224 20.68 -1.06 -11.96
CA ARG A 224 19.47 -0.22 -12.02
C ARG A 224 18.58 -0.39 -10.80
N VAL A 225 18.42 -1.61 -10.29
CA VAL A 225 17.62 -1.87 -9.09
C VAL A 225 18.26 -1.23 -7.85
N GLU A 226 19.57 -1.38 -7.67
CA GLU A 226 20.28 -0.83 -6.50
C GLU A 226 20.35 0.71 -6.55
N ILE A 227 20.55 1.30 -7.73
CA ILE A 227 20.48 2.75 -7.93
C ILE A 227 19.06 3.25 -7.63
N ALA A 228 18.02 2.60 -8.16
CA ALA A 228 16.64 2.95 -7.86
C ALA A 228 16.35 2.86 -6.35
N ALA A 229 16.86 1.84 -5.66
CA ALA A 229 16.74 1.71 -4.22
C ALA A 229 17.46 2.86 -3.47
N ALA A 230 18.62 3.31 -3.94
CA ALA A 230 19.32 4.47 -3.40
C ALA A 230 18.53 5.79 -3.61
N VAL A 231 17.97 6.00 -4.81
CA VAL A 231 17.10 7.14 -5.12
C VAL A 231 15.88 7.15 -4.19
N VAL A 232 15.21 6.00 -4.02
CA VAL A 232 14.03 5.89 -3.15
C VAL A 232 14.38 6.09 -1.68
N ARG A 233 15.57 5.66 -1.22
CA ARG A 233 16.07 5.98 0.12
C ARG A 233 16.22 7.49 0.32
N GLU A 234 16.80 8.21 -0.65
CA GLU A 234 16.91 9.66 -0.61
C GLU A 234 15.52 10.33 -0.61
N LEU A 235 14.63 9.91 -1.51
CA LEU A 235 13.26 10.43 -1.60
C LEU A 235 12.53 10.29 -0.25
N ARG A 236 12.56 9.10 0.35
CA ARG A 236 11.97 8.85 1.68
C ARG A 236 12.61 9.71 2.77
N LYS A 237 13.94 9.90 2.70
CA LYS A 237 14.64 10.80 3.61
C LYS A 237 14.19 12.25 3.45
N LYS A 238 14.04 12.77 2.22
CA LYS A 238 13.53 14.13 2.00
C LYS A 238 12.12 14.32 2.55
N ILE A 239 11.24 13.33 2.34
CA ILE A 239 9.89 13.33 2.95
C ILE A 239 10.00 13.43 4.47
N PHE A 240 10.85 12.61 5.09
CA PHE A 240 11.05 12.65 6.54
C PHE A 240 11.62 14.00 7.00
N ASP A 241 12.63 14.53 6.33
CA ASP A 241 13.27 15.78 6.70
C ASP A 241 12.27 16.95 6.65
N CYS A 242 11.39 17.00 5.62
CA CYS A 242 10.42 18.09 5.49
C CYS A 242 9.14 17.92 6.33
N THR A 243 8.70 16.68 6.58
CA THR A 243 7.41 16.43 7.26
C THR A 243 7.52 15.80 8.64
N GLN A 244 8.66 15.19 8.97
CA GLN A 244 8.88 14.29 10.12
C GLN A 244 7.95 13.06 10.11
N LEU A 245 7.53 12.62 8.92
CA LEU A 245 6.70 11.43 8.71
C LEU A 245 7.46 10.41 7.86
N THR A 246 7.17 9.13 8.08
CA THR A 246 7.77 8.03 7.32
C THR A 246 6.85 7.59 6.18
N ALA A 247 7.46 7.03 5.15
CA ALA A 247 6.77 6.44 4.02
C ALA A 247 7.35 5.07 3.72
N SER A 248 6.51 4.19 3.20
CA SER A 248 6.89 2.94 2.56
C SER A 248 6.92 3.13 1.04
N ALA A 249 7.76 2.36 0.35
CA ALA A 249 7.85 2.42 -1.10
C ALA A 249 8.09 1.03 -1.69
N GLY A 250 7.54 0.81 -2.88
CA GLY A 250 7.77 -0.40 -3.67
C GLY A 250 8.28 -0.03 -5.05
N ILE A 251 9.28 -0.77 -5.52
CA ILE A 251 9.98 -0.52 -6.79
C ILE A 251 9.72 -1.71 -7.71
N ALA A 252 9.27 -1.46 -8.93
CA ALA A 252 9.07 -2.49 -9.93
C ALA A 252 9.05 -1.93 -11.35
N VAL A 253 8.87 -2.80 -12.33
CA VAL A 253 8.73 -2.42 -13.75
C VAL A 253 7.35 -1.88 -14.11
N ASN A 254 6.36 -2.00 -13.22
CA ASN A 254 5.01 -1.47 -13.41
C ASN A 254 4.32 -1.17 -12.06
N ALA A 255 3.29 -0.33 -12.09
CA ALA A 255 2.58 0.12 -10.90
C ALA A 255 1.92 -1.02 -10.10
N MET A 256 1.42 -2.07 -10.76
CA MET A 256 0.78 -3.19 -10.08
C MET A 256 1.76 -3.94 -9.17
N LEU A 257 2.94 -4.28 -9.72
CA LEU A 257 3.99 -4.93 -8.94
C LEU A 257 4.57 -3.99 -7.88
N ALA A 258 4.80 -2.72 -8.23
CA ALA A 258 5.33 -1.73 -7.28
C ALA A 258 4.41 -1.56 -6.06
N LYS A 259 3.08 -1.53 -6.27
CA LYS A 259 2.10 -1.49 -5.17
C LYS A 259 2.15 -2.74 -4.29
N VAL A 260 2.34 -3.93 -4.88
CA VAL A 260 2.46 -5.19 -4.12
C VAL A 260 3.76 -5.23 -3.32
N PHE A 261 4.85 -4.67 -3.87
CA PHE A 261 6.15 -4.59 -3.23
C PHE A 261 6.32 -3.40 -2.28
N LEU A 262 5.24 -2.80 -1.78
CA LEU A 262 5.34 -1.83 -0.69
C LEU A 262 5.98 -2.51 0.53
N ILE A 263 7.29 -2.29 0.72
CA ILE A 263 8.04 -2.81 1.85
C ILE A 263 7.91 -1.79 2.97
N PHE A 264 7.28 -2.22 4.07
CA PHE A 264 7.28 -1.48 5.32
C PHE A 264 8.67 -1.56 5.93
N VAL A 265 9.43 -0.47 5.83
CA VAL A 265 10.66 -0.31 6.60
C VAL A 265 10.27 0.41 7.89
N SER A 266 10.07 -0.37 8.95
CA SER A 266 9.85 0.10 10.32
C SER A 266 11.12 0.67 10.94
#